data_AF-A0A354LZY3-F1
#
_entry.id   AF-A0A354LZY3-F1
#
_cell.length_a   1.000
_cell.length_b   1.000
_cell.length_c   1.000
_cell.angle_alpha   90.00
_cell.angle_beta   90.00
_cell.angle_gamma   90.00
#
_symmetry.space_group_name_H-M   'P 1'
#
loop_
_entity.id
_entity.type
_entity.pdbx_description
1 polymer ?
#
loop_
_entity_poly.entity_id
_entity_poly.type
_entity_poly.pdbx_seq_one_letter_code
_entity_poly.pdbx_strand_id
1 'polypeptide(L)'
;MKRILTTCMIIIMLLSCSKKKNFLPYTVYPEKDLEEILDSFIIETKNRYPVNEIYIDHLSSQECNLVIFSGEESLTKGENQFYGQTPIECSVISGIKFDIYSGVEHFFDKNPNTPPNYMNKKDYFRVYSTEGIYWLIKKNGNKTEISKQWYVYPFTPYPSRKIQFAAPIIKDDEN
;
A
#
# COMPACT_ATOMS: atom_id res chain seq x y z
N MET A 1 -33.13 -41.21 19.33
CA MET A 1 -33.19 -39.90 18.62
C MET A 1 -32.53 -38.76 19.40
N LYS A 2 -32.83 -38.54 20.70
CA LYS A 2 -32.22 -37.44 21.49
C LYS A 2 -30.68 -37.43 21.55
N ARG A 3 -30.04 -38.61 21.58
CA ARG A 3 -28.57 -38.75 21.63
C ARG A 3 -27.86 -38.34 20.33
N ILE A 4 -28.48 -38.55 19.17
CA ILE A 4 -27.90 -38.20 17.86
C ILE A 4 -27.94 -36.68 17.63
N LEU A 5 -29.05 -36.03 18.03
CA LEU A 5 -29.19 -34.57 17.94
C LEU A 5 -28.14 -33.83 18.78
N THR A 6 -27.82 -34.36 19.98
CA THR A 6 -26.81 -33.76 20.87
C THR A 6 -25.40 -33.90 20.30
N THR A 7 -25.08 -35.01 19.64
CA THR A 7 -23.78 -35.19 18.97
C THR A 7 -23.61 -34.23 17.79
N CYS A 8 -24.65 -34.03 16.97
CA CYS A 8 -24.63 -33.08 15.86
C CYS A 8 -24.42 -31.63 16.34
N MET A 9 -25.07 -31.22 17.43
CA MET A 9 -24.93 -29.85 17.95
C MET A 9 -23.52 -29.53 18.45
N ILE A 10 -22.85 -30.51 19.08
CA ILE A 10 -21.46 -30.37 19.55
C ILE A 10 -20.49 -30.27 18.36
N ILE A 11 -20.70 -31.04 17.30
CA ILE A 11 -19.88 -30.99 16.08
C ILE A 11 -20.03 -29.63 15.37
N ILE A 12 -21.24 -29.06 15.34
CA ILE A 12 -21.49 -27.72 14.76
C ILE A 12 -20.83 -26.62 15.61
N MET A 13 -20.85 -26.72 16.94
CA MET A 13 -20.14 -25.76 17.82
C MET A 13 -18.62 -25.86 17.69
N LEU A 14 -18.06 -27.06 17.49
CA LEU A 14 -16.63 -27.26 17.24
C LEU A 14 -16.19 -26.73 15.87
N LEU A 15 -17.06 -26.80 14.85
CA LEU A 15 -16.83 -26.19 13.53
C LEU A 15 -16.98 -24.66 13.54
N SER A 16 -17.71 -24.08 14.49
CA SER A 16 -17.84 -22.62 14.68
C SER A 16 -16.63 -21.98 15.36
N CYS A 17 -15.65 -22.75 15.85
CA CYS A 17 -14.49 -22.24 16.56
C CYS A 17 -13.15 -22.63 15.89
N SER A 18 -12.99 -22.31 14.60
CA SER A 18 -11.64 -22.20 14.02
C SER A 18 -11.60 -21.30 12.78
N LYS A 19 -11.89 -20.01 12.95
CA LYS A 19 -11.14 -19.00 12.21
C LYS A 19 -10.05 -18.51 13.15
N LYS A 20 -8.88 -19.16 13.12
CA LYS A 20 -7.66 -18.40 13.43
C LYS A 20 -7.76 -17.17 12.54
N LYS A 21 -7.88 -15.98 13.13
CA LYS A 21 -7.53 -14.76 12.41
C LYS A 21 -6.10 -15.00 11.98
N ASN A 22 -5.91 -15.39 10.72
CA ASN A 22 -4.61 -15.37 10.09
C ASN A 22 -4.25 -13.89 10.09
N PHE A 23 -3.68 -13.42 11.19
CA PHE A 23 -2.97 -12.16 11.19
C PHE A 23 -1.98 -12.33 10.05
N LEU A 24 -2.16 -11.53 9.00
CA LEU A 24 -1.13 -11.39 8.01
C LEU A 24 0.08 -10.89 8.81
N PRO A 25 1.17 -11.68 8.92
CA PRO A 25 2.43 -11.07 9.32
C PRO A 25 2.63 -9.88 8.36
N TYR A 26 3.17 -8.77 8.83
CA TYR A 26 3.26 -7.48 8.11
C TYR A 26 2.03 -6.56 8.13
N THR A 27 1.15 -6.69 9.12
CA THR A 27 0.05 -5.71 9.25
C THR A 27 0.54 -4.48 10.02
N VAL A 28 0.57 -3.34 9.35
CA VAL A 28 0.82 -2.02 9.92
C VAL A 28 -0.47 -1.20 9.94
N TYR A 29 -0.57 -0.23 10.87
CA TYR A 29 -1.78 0.56 11.06
C TYR A 29 -1.52 2.01 10.69
N PRO A 30 -2.29 2.60 9.75
CA PRO A 30 -2.08 3.99 9.36
C PRO A 30 -2.37 4.94 10.52
N GLU A 31 -1.69 6.07 10.53
CA GLU A 31 -2.11 7.21 11.33
C GLU A 31 -3.55 7.63 10.98
N LYS A 32 -4.25 8.26 11.93
CA LYS A 32 -5.68 8.59 11.81
C LYS A 32 -6.01 9.42 10.56
N ASP A 33 -5.15 10.37 10.20
CA ASP A 33 -5.36 11.22 9.01
C ASP A 33 -5.29 10.39 7.73
N LEU A 34 -4.34 9.46 7.63
CA LEU A 34 -4.22 8.55 6.50
C LEU A 34 -5.34 7.51 6.48
N GLU A 35 -5.79 7.02 7.64
CA GLU A 35 -6.93 6.11 7.76
C GLU A 35 -8.20 6.73 7.16
N GLU A 36 -8.51 7.98 7.52
CA GLU A 36 -9.68 8.71 7.00
C GLU A 36 -9.61 8.92 5.47
N ILE A 37 -8.41 9.13 4.93
CA ILE A 37 -8.19 9.24 3.48
C ILE A 37 -8.38 7.89 2.78
N LEU A 38 -7.87 6.80 3.37
CA LEU A 38 -8.02 5.45 2.84
C LEU A 38 -9.50 5.00 2.86
N ASP A 39 -10.25 5.31 3.92
CA ASP A 39 -11.69 5.05 3.96
C ASP A 39 -12.43 5.83 2.85
N SER A 40 -12.08 7.10 2.65
CA SER A 40 -12.65 7.93 1.57
C SER A 40 -12.35 7.34 0.18
N PHE A 41 -11.13 6.84 -0.01
CA PHE A 41 -10.72 6.16 -1.24
C PHE A 41 -11.52 4.88 -1.46
N ILE A 42 -11.71 4.04 -0.44
CA ILE A 42 -12.51 2.79 -0.52
C ILE A 42 -13.96 3.08 -0.92
N ILE A 43 -14.57 4.13 -0.36
CA ILE A 43 -15.93 4.56 -0.71
C ILE A 43 -16.04 4.89 -2.20
N GLU A 44 -15.02 5.57 -2.75
CA GLU A 44 -14.98 5.94 -4.16
C GLU A 44 -14.76 4.74 -5.09
N THR A 45 -13.77 3.90 -4.78
CA THR A 45 -13.45 2.73 -5.60
C THR A 45 -14.53 1.66 -5.50
N LYS A 46 -15.31 1.64 -4.41
CA LYS A 46 -16.32 0.62 -4.09
C LYS A 46 -15.77 -0.80 -4.16
N ASN A 47 -14.47 -0.96 -3.87
CA ASN A 47 -13.76 -2.22 -4.03
C ASN A 47 -13.95 -2.84 -5.43
N ARG A 48 -14.03 -2.00 -6.47
CA ARG A 48 -14.20 -2.42 -7.87
C ARG A 48 -13.08 -3.34 -8.32
N TYR A 49 -11.88 -3.12 -7.79
CA TYR A 49 -10.67 -3.76 -8.25
C TYR A 49 -10.05 -4.66 -7.17
N PRO A 50 -9.39 -5.76 -7.57
CA PRO A 50 -8.82 -6.74 -6.65
C PRO A 50 -7.50 -6.28 -6.01
N VAL A 51 -6.76 -5.35 -6.63
CA VAL A 51 -5.47 -4.87 -6.14
C VAL A 51 -5.63 -3.48 -5.55
N ASN A 52 -5.08 -3.27 -4.35
CA ASN A 52 -4.98 -1.95 -3.72
C ASN A 52 -3.56 -1.78 -3.18
N GLU A 53 -2.90 -0.70 -3.55
CA GLU A 53 -1.49 -0.48 -3.28
C GLU A 53 -1.23 0.93 -2.78
N ILE A 54 -0.21 1.04 -1.93
CA ILE A 54 0.29 2.31 -1.42
C ILE A 54 1.79 2.39 -1.71
N TYR A 55 2.18 3.50 -2.31
CA TYR A 55 3.57 3.86 -2.57
C TYR A 55 3.87 5.19 -1.91
N ILE A 56 4.99 5.27 -1.22
CA ILE A 56 5.38 6.45 -0.43
C ILE A 56 6.78 6.87 -0.88
N ASP A 57 6.87 8.06 -1.44
CA ASP A 57 8.11 8.65 -1.93
C ASP A 57 8.50 9.83 -1.04
N HIS A 58 9.64 9.73 -0.39
CA HIS A 58 10.17 10.76 0.50
C HIS A 58 11.01 11.76 -0.30
N LEU A 59 10.52 12.99 -0.40
CA LEU A 59 11.26 14.08 -1.03
C LEU A 59 12.19 14.79 -0.03
N SER A 60 11.76 14.89 1.23
CA SER A 60 12.56 15.41 2.35
C SER A 60 12.02 14.89 3.69
N SER A 61 12.58 15.35 4.82
CA SER A 61 12.09 14.98 6.16
C SER A 61 10.66 15.46 6.47
N GLN A 62 10.14 16.43 5.70
CA GLN A 62 8.79 16.98 5.89
C GLN A 62 7.90 16.85 4.65
N GLU A 63 8.46 16.42 3.52
CA GLU A 63 7.78 16.37 2.23
C GLU A 63 7.75 14.94 1.70
N CYS A 64 6.54 14.45 1.41
CA CYS A 64 6.35 13.17 0.76
C CYS A 64 5.22 13.21 -0.28
N ASN A 65 5.34 12.32 -1.25
CA ASN A 65 4.26 11.97 -2.17
C ASN A 65 3.77 10.57 -1.82
N LEU A 66 2.47 10.43 -1.56
CA LEU A 66 1.82 9.14 -1.39
C LEU A 66 0.95 8.86 -2.62
N VAL A 67 1.11 7.69 -3.22
CA VAL A 67 0.25 7.19 -4.29
C VAL A 67 -0.64 6.10 -3.70
N ILE A 68 -1.95 6.33 -3.71
CA ILE A 68 -2.95 5.29 -3.42
C ILE A 68 -3.51 4.84 -4.77
N PHE A 69 -3.41 3.54 -5.01
CA PHE A 69 -3.81 2.93 -6.26
C PHE A 69 -4.78 1.77 -6.01
N SER A 70 -5.75 1.63 -6.91
CA SER A 70 -6.64 0.48 -6.98
C SER A 70 -6.84 0.10 -8.44
N GLY A 71 -6.57 -1.15 -8.81
CA GLY A 71 -6.63 -1.58 -10.22
C GLY A 71 -6.70 -3.09 -10.39
N GLU A 72 -6.95 -3.54 -11.62
CA GLU A 72 -7.03 -4.97 -11.94
C GLU A 72 -5.73 -5.70 -11.60
N GLU A 73 -4.60 -4.98 -11.67
CA GLU A 73 -3.26 -5.50 -11.42
C GLU A 73 -2.38 -4.47 -10.72
N SER A 74 -1.23 -4.93 -10.21
CA SER A 74 -0.22 -4.09 -9.56
C SER A 74 0.27 -2.96 -10.47
N LEU A 75 0.38 -1.75 -9.92
CA LEU A 75 0.78 -0.56 -10.66
C LEU A 75 2.19 -0.70 -11.26
N THR A 76 3.14 -1.23 -10.49
CA THR A 76 4.53 -1.45 -10.90
C THR A 76 4.81 -2.90 -11.28
N LYS A 77 3.77 -3.65 -11.71
CA LYS A 77 3.86 -5.09 -11.96
C LYS A 77 5.09 -5.48 -12.78
N GLY A 78 5.37 -4.81 -13.90
CA GLY A 78 6.52 -5.13 -14.76
C GLY A 78 7.86 -5.08 -14.01
N GLU A 79 8.08 -4.04 -13.22
CA GLU A 79 9.27 -3.90 -12.37
C GLU A 79 9.28 -4.92 -11.25
N ASN A 80 8.13 -5.17 -10.62
CA ASN A 80 8.00 -6.18 -9.58
C ASN A 80 8.42 -7.56 -10.09
N GLN A 81 8.10 -7.94 -11.34
CA GLN A 81 8.55 -9.22 -11.91
C GLN A 81 10.02 -9.20 -12.29
N PHE A 82 10.49 -8.11 -12.88
CA PHE A 82 11.87 -8.00 -13.33
C PHE A 82 12.86 -8.01 -12.15
N TYR A 83 12.58 -7.25 -11.09
CA TYR A 83 13.42 -7.13 -9.90
C TYR A 83 13.03 -8.11 -8.77
N GLY A 84 11.93 -8.85 -8.93
CA GLY A 84 11.40 -9.75 -7.91
C GLY A 84 11.04 -9.03 -6.62
N GLN A 85 10.45 -7.84 -6.73
CA GLN A 85 9.98 -7.02 -5.61
C GLN A 85 8.63 -7.55 -5.13
N THR A 86 8.41 -7.42 -3.82
CA THR A 86 7.14 -7.73 -3.15
C THR A 86 6.81 -6.58 -2.22
N PRO A 87 5.55 -6.43 -1.80
CA PRO A 87 5.21 -5.47 -0.75
C PRO A 87 6.07 -5.71 0.48
N ILE A 88 6.45 -4.62 1.14
CA ILE A 88 7.25 -4.66 2.37
C ILE A 88 6.35 -4.81 3.60
N GLU A 89 5.17 -4.22 3.55
CA GLU A 89 4.14 -4.31 4.59
C GLU A 89 2.74 -4.31 3.94
N CYS A 90 1.70 -4.54 4.73
CA CYS A 90 0.32 -4.37 4.30
C CYS A 90 -0.51 -3.72 5.41
N SER A 91 -1.62 -3.09 5.04
CA SER A 91 -2.63 -2.65 6.00
C SER A 91 -4.01 -3.17 5.61
N VAL A 92 -4.89 -3.35 6.59
CA VAL A 92 -6.27 -3.79 6.35
C VAL A 92 -7.22 -2.73 6.89
N ILE A 93 -7.80 -1.95 5.99
CA ILE A 93 -8.71 -0.84 6.30
C ILE A 93 -10.10 -1.21 5.81
N SER A 94 -11.09 -1.17 6.71
CA SER A 94 -12.48 -1.54 6.39
C SER A 94 -12.61 -2.92 5.70
N GLY A 95 -11.72 -3.86 6.05
CA GLY A 95 -11.68 -5.21 5.48
C GLY A 95 -10.99 -5.33 4.11
N ILE A 96 -10.47 -4.24 3.57
CA ILE A 96 -9.73 -4.18 2.31
C ILE A 96 -8.23 -4.16 2.60
N LYS A 97 -7.47 -5.05 1.96
CA LYS A 97 -6.01 -5.12 2.08
C LYS A 97 -5.36 -4.12 1.13
N PHE A 98 -4.48 -3.28 1.66
CA PHE A 98 -3.55 -2.42 0.92
C PHE A 98 -2.14 -2.97 1.05
N ASP A 99 -1.50 -3.24 -0.09
CA ASP A 99 -0.11 -3.65 -0.15
C ASP A 99 0.79 -2.41 -0.21
N ILE A 100 1.79 -2.33 0.66
CA ILE A 100 2.65 -1.15 0.83
C ILE A 100 4.04 -1.49 0.32
N TYR A 101 4.57 -0.69 -0.61
CA TYR A 101 5.85 -0.95 -1.27
C TYR A 101 7.02 -0.09 -0.76
N SER A 102 6.76 1.04 -0.09
CA SER A 102 7.81 1.95 0.40
C SER A 102 7.34 2.86 1.55
N GLY A 103 8.29 3.47 2.27
CA GLY A 103 8.10 4.61 3.21
C GLY A 103 7.15 4.39 4.40
N VAL A 104 7.03 3.15 4.88
CA VAL A 104 6.04 2.75 5.89
C VAL A 104 6.27 3.44 7.24
N GLU A 105 7.51 3.73 7.57
CA GLU A 105 7.98 4.21 8.88
C GLU A 105 7.42 5.57 9.32
N HIS A 106 6.86 6.35 8.42
CA HIS A 106 6.34 7.70 8.69
C HIS A 106 4.81 7.77 8.78
N PHE A 107 4.13 6.73 8.32
CA PHE A 107 2.68 6.74 8.13
C PHE A 107 1.98 5.60 8.80
N PHE A 108 2.72 4.58 9.23
CA PHE A 108 2.13 3.42 9.85
C PHE A 108 2.91 2.97 11.08
N ASP A 109 2.16 2.66 12.13
CA ASP A 109 2.70 2.06 13.33
C ASP A 109 2.94 0.57 13.12
N LYS A 110 4.15 0.11 13.46
CA LYS A 110 4.49 -1.32 13.47
C LYS A 110 3.88 -1.99 14.69
N ASN A 111 3.25 -3.15 14.50
CA ASN A 111 2.93 -4.03 15.62
C ASN A 111 4.24 -4.64 16.16
N PRO A 112 4.62 -4.40 17.43
CA PRO A 112 5.92 -4.79 17.99
C PRO A 112 6.14 -6.31 18.05
N ASN A 113 5.10 -7.12 17.82
CA ASN A 113 5.17 -8.58 17.90
C ASN A 113 5.30 -9.27 16.52
N THR A 114 5.65 -8.53 15.47
CA THR A 114 5.68 -9.07 14.09
C THR A 114 7.10 -9.52 13.73
N PRO A 115 7.36 -10.84 13.57
CA PRO A 115 8.66 -11.31 13.12
C PRO A 115 8.89 -10.96 11.64
N PRO A 116 10.13 -10.66 11.21
CA PRO A 116 10.45 -10.47 9.80
C PRO A 116 10.31 -11.81 9.07
N ASN A 117 9.58 -11.85 7.95
CA ASN A 117 9.63 -12.99 7.03
C ASN A 117 9.46 -12.50 5.59
N TYR A 118 10.22 -13.13 4.71
CA TYR A 118 10.21 -12.84 3.29
C TYR A 118 8.99 -13.52 2.66
N MET A 119 8.06 -12.72 2.14
CA MET A 119 6.84 -13.22 1.49
C MET A 119 7.20 -14.01 0.21
N ASN A 120 6.49 -15.11 -0.05
CA ASN A 120 6.81 -16.02 -1.13
C ASN A 120 6.43 -15.39 -2.49
N LYS A 121 7.43 -15.07 -3.33
CA LYS A 121 7.35 -14.25 -4.55
C LYS A 121 6.34 -14.70 -5.64
N LYS A 122 5.66 -15.83 -5.49
CA LYS A 122 4.91 -16.48 -6.57
C LYS A 122 3.53 -15.87 -6.86
N ASP A 123 2.97 -15.06 -5.97
CA ASP A 123 1.57 -14.63 -6.06
C ASP A 123 1.33 -13.27 -6.75
N TYR A 124 2.38 -12.50 -7.13
CA TYR A 124 2.24 -11.12 -7.63
C TYR A 124 2.24 -10.95 -9.16
N PHE A 125 2.30 -12.03 -9.92
CA PHE A 125 2.57 -11.98 -11.36
C PHE A 125 1.34 -12.31 -12.21
N ARG A 126 0.51 -11.32 -12.56
CA ARG A 126 -0.66 -11.43 -13.48
C ARG A 126 -0.65 -10.33 -14.55
N VAL A 127 -1.10 -10.61 -15.79
CA VAL A 127 -0.91 -9.95 -17.13
C VAL A 127 -1.49 -8.53 -17.41
N TYR A 128 -0.64 -7.48 -17.36
CA TYR A 128 -0.80 -6.09 -17.87
C TYR A 128 -2.23 -5.53 -18.06
N SER A 129 -2.72 -4.75 -17.09
CA SER A 129 -3.81 -3.77 -17.27
C SER A 129 -3.46 -2.43 -16.61
N THR A 130 -3.66 -1.31 -17.31
CA THR A 130 -3.48 0.07 -16.81
C THR A 130 -4.79 0.69 -16.28
N GLU A 131 -5.88 -0.09 -16.23
CA GLU A 131 -7.15 0.37 -15.69
C GLU A 131 -7.11 0.40 -14.16
N GLY A 132 -7.28 1.60 -13.59
CA GLY A 132 -7.26 1.80 -12.16
C GLY A 132 -7.70 3.20 -11.74
N ILE A 133 -7.80 3.41 -10.43
CA ILE A 133 -8.08 4.70 -9.80
C ILE A 133 -6.81 5.12 -9.05
N TYR A 134 -6.40 6.37 -9.27
CA TYR A 134 -5.14 6.91 -8.79
C TYR A 134 -5.39 8.16 -7.95
N TRP A 135 -5.01 8.12 -6.68
CA TRP A 135 -4.97 9.30 -5.82
C TRP A 135 -3.52 9.61 -5.49
N LEU A 136 -3.10 10.85 -5.75
CA LEU A 136 -1.83 11.40 -5.34
C LEU A 136 -2.07 12.33 -4.15
N ILE A 137 -1.44 12.01 -3.02
CA ILE A 137 -1.42 12.84 -1.81
C ILE A 137 -0.05 13.47 -1.69
N LYS A 138 -0.01 14.77 -1.44
CA LYS A 138 1.21 15.49 -1.09
C LYS A 138 1.11 15.94 0.35
N LYS A 139 2.02 15.47 1.20
CA LYS A 139 2.13 15.94 2.58
C LYS A 139 3.37 16.83 2.69
N ASN A 140 3.18 18.05 3.16
CA ASN A 140 4.25 19.01 3.45
C ASN A 140 4.03 19.58 4.86
N GLY A 141 4.69 18.97 5.85
CA GLY A 141 4.39 19.20 7.26
C GLY A 141 2.93 18.88 7.58
N ASN A 142 2.19 19.89 8.06
CA ASN A 142 0.76 19.75 8.41
C ASN A 142 -0.19 19.99 7.21
N LYS A 143 0.33 20.30 6.03
CA LYS A 143 -0.50 20.51 4.83
C LYS A 143 -0.61 19.21 4.06
N THR A 144 -1.83 18.80 3.78
CA THR A 144 -2.16 17.63 2.98
C THR A 144 -2.98 18.07 1.77
N GLU A 145 -2.49 17.78 0.58
CA GLU A 145 -3.19 18.02 -0.69
C GLU A 145 -3.51 16.67 -1.34
N ILE A 146 -4.76 16.46 -1.74
CA ILE A 146 -5.19 15.23 -2.41
C ILE A 146 -5.62 15.58 -3.83
N SER A 147 -5.08 14.88 -4.82
CA SER A 147 -5.43 15.07 -6.22
C SER A 147 -5.73 13.73 -6.90
N LYS A 148 -6.82 13.70 -7.65
CA LYS A 148 -7.17 12.55 -8.49
C LYS A 148 -6.48 12.70 -9.83
N GLN A 149 -5.84 11.64 -10.29
CA GLN A 149 -5.03 11.67 -11.49
C GLN A 149 -5.51 10.61 -12.48
N TRP A 150 -5.32 10.87 -13.77
CA TRP A 150 -5.60 9.88 -14.80
C TRP A 150 -4.55 8.76 -14.81
N TYR A 151 -3.33 9.08 -14.38
CA TYR A 151 -2.22 8.16 -14.21
C TYR A 151 -1.18 8.78 -13.26
N VAL A 152 -0.59 7.93 -12.42
CA VAL A 152 0.52 8.26 -11.52
C VAL A 152 1.48 7.07 -11.53
N TYR A 153 2.78 7.35 -11.50
CA TYR A 153 3.82 6.37 -11.36
C TYR A 153 4.57 6.64 -10.06
N PRO A 154 4.73 5.65 -9.18
CA PRO A 154 5.49 5.84 -7.95
C PRO A 154 6.95 6.13 -8.26
N PHE A 155 7.67 6.69 -7.27
CA PHE A 155 9.11 7.00 -7.39
C PHE A 155 9.45 8.04 -8.47
N THR A 156 8.45 8.82 -8.90
CA THR A 156 8.67 10.00 -9.74
C THR A 156 8.26 11.26 -8.98
N PRO A 157 9.06 12.33 -9.03
CA PRO A 157 8.72 13.56 -8.32
C PRO A 157 7.53 14.26 -8.97
N TYR A 158 6.55 14.64 -8.13
CA TYR A 158 5.33 15.34 -8.56
C TYR A 158 5.23 16.78 -8.04
N PRO A 159 4.82 17.77 -8.86
CA PRO A 159 4.52 17.64 -10.29
C PRO A 159 5.80 17.29 -11.05
N SER A 160 5.67 16.65 -12.22
CA SER A 160 6.80 16.27 -13.08
C SER A 160 7.54 17.53 -13.56
N ARG A 161 8.36 18.13 -12.70
CA ARG A 161 9.19 19.27 -13.04
C ARG A 161 10.33 18.71 -13.86
N LYS A 162 10.48 19.19 -15.10
CA LYS A 162 11.76 19.08 -15.80
C LYS A 162 12.78 19.86 -14.98
N ILE A 163 13.51 19.20 -14.10
CA ILE A 163 14.68 19.82 -13.47
C ILE A 163 15.68 19.98 -14.62
N GLN A 164 15.86 21.22 -15.09
CA GLN A 164 16.99 21.52 -15.96
C GLN A 164 18.23 21.38 -15.09
N PHE A 165 19.02 20.34 -15.35
CA PHE A 165 20.32 20.20 -14.73
C PHE A 165 21.21 21.32 -15.29
N ALA A 166 21.46 22.36 -14.49
CA ALA A 166 22.54 23.29 -14.75
C ALA A 166 23.82 22.65 -14.21
N ALA A 167 24.78 22.37 -15.09
CA ALA A 167 26.09 21.90 -14.66
C ALA A 167 26.70 22.94 -13.69
N PRO A 168 27.33 22.51 -12.58
CA PRO A 168 28.00 23.44 -11.68
C PRO A 168 29.11 24.18 -12.46
N ILE A 169 29.13 25.51 -12.36
CA ILE A 169 30.22 26.33 -12.87
C ILE A 169 31.36 26.20 -11.87
N ILE A 170 32.39 25.42 -12.22
CA ILE A 170 33.66 25.43 -11.50
C ILE A 170 34.33 26.75 -11.87
N LYS A 171 34.46 27.65 -10.89
CA LYS A 171 35.35 28.80 -11.04
C LYS A 171 36.75 28.28 -10.77
N ASP A 172 37.60 28.31 -11.79
CA ASP A 172 39.03 28.21 -11.55
C ASP A 172 39.41 29.50 -10.81
N ASP A 173 39.87 29.38 -9.57
CA ASP A 173 40.47 30.50 -8.87
C ASP A 173 41.73 30.89 -9.65
N GLU A 174 41.64 31.95 -10.45
CA GLU A 174 42.79 32.57 -11.10
C GLU A 174 43.74 33.08 -10.01
N ASN A 175 44.93 32.48 -9.97
CA ASN A 175 46.05 32.84 -9.12
C ASN A 175 46.91 33.91 -9.80
#